data_AF-A0A951LYI0-F1
#
_entry.id   AF-A0A951LYI0-F1
#
_cell.length_a   1.000
_cell.length_b   1.000
_cell.length_c   1.000
_cell.angle_alpha   90.00
_cell.angle_beta   90.00
_cell.angle_gamma   90.00
#
_symmetry.space_group_name_H-M   'P 1'
#
loop_
_entity.id
_entity.type
_entity.pdbx_description
1 polymer ?
#
loop_
_entity_poly.entity_id
_entity_poly.type
_entity_poly.pdbx_seq_one_letter_code
_entity_poly.pdbx_strand_id
1 'polypeptide(L)'
;MGDGKGKQEVLYIWPYLEWGGAQIYFIGLMKLARERYDVRALMPEGSAERLLDYMRALDVPCEFFEAHVDMSPARSLKEKLRRRWRKAQTELVIIRYLGWRRAGRALLHVDFGPWSS
;
A
#
# COMPACT_ATOMS: atom_id res chain seq x y z
N MET A 1 -24.68 -16.81 -22.93
CA MET A 1 -23.89 -15.57 -23.09
C MET A 1 -23.01 -15.46 -21.85
N GLY A 2 -21.75 -15.88 -21.94
CA GLY A 2 -20.85 -15.95 -20.78
C GLY A 2 -20.40 -14.55 -20.38
N ASP A 3 -20.77 -14.13 -19.17
CA ASP A 3 -20.37 -12.86 -18.59
C ASP A 3 -18.84 -12.87 -18.41
N GLY A 4 -18.13 -12.17 -19.30
CA GLY A 4 -16.68 -11.98 -19.24
C GLY A 4 -16.29 -11.08 -18.07
N LYS A 5 -16.52 -11.53 -16.83
CA LYS A 5 -16.00 -10.86 -15.65
C LYS A 5 -14.50 -11.09 -15.62
N GLY A 6 -13.73 -10.08 -16.03
CA GLY A 6 -12.29 -10.03 -15.79
C GLY A 6 -11.97 -10.41 -14.34
N LYS A 7 -10.78 -10.97 -14.11
CA LYS A 7 -10.35 -11.40 -12.77
C LYS A 7 -10.63 -10.31 -11.74
N GLN A 8 -11.18 -10.71 -10.58
CA GLN A 8 -11.39 -9.78 -9.47
C GLN A 8 -10.05 -9.14 -9.08
N GLU A 9 -10.07 -7.83 -8.84
CA GLU A 9 -8.85 -7.09 -8.53
C GLU A 9 -8.54 -7.14 -7.03
N VAL A 10 -7.27 -7.29 -6.69
CA VAL A 10 -6.73 -7.19 -5.33
C VAL A 10 -5.71 -6.05 -5.30
N LEU A 11 -5.95 -5.06 -4.45
CA LEU A 11 -5.06 -3.94 -4.24
C LEU A 11 -4.36 -4.09 -2.89
N TYR A 12 -3.03 -4.19 -2.92
CA TYR A 12 -2.20 -4.19 -1.73
C TYR A 12 -1.68 -2.79 -1.47
N ILE A 13 -1.84 -2.28 -0.25
CA ILE A 13 -1.55 -0.89 0.09
C ILE A 13 -0.70 -0.83 1.36
N TRP A 14 0.37 -0.06 1.35
CA TRP A 14 1.14 0.27 2.54
C TRP A 14 1.67 1.71 2.46
N PRO A 15 1.73 2.45 3.58
CA PRO A 15 2.21 3.82 3.62
C PRO A 15 3.67 3.99 4.07
N TYR A 16 4.53 3.01 3.81
CA TYR A 16 5.95 3.01 4.26
C TYR A 16 6.92 3.12 3.09
N LEU A 17 7.96 3.93 3.26
CA LEU A 17 9.04 4.06 2.28
C LEU A 17 10.07 2.94 2.45
N GLU A 18 10.30 2.51 3.69
CA GLU A 18 11.36 1.59 4.06
C GLU A 18 11.04 0.15 3.65
N TRP A 19 12.00 -0.52 3.01
CA TRP A 19 11.88 -1.95 2.70
C TRP A 19 12.03 -2.82 3.96
N GLY A 20 11.06 -3.69 4.23
CA GLY A 20 11.04 -4.55 5.40
C GLY A 20 10.06 -5.72 5.31
N GLY A 21 9.72 -6.29 6.47
CA GLY A 21 8.94 -7.54 6.56
C GLY A 21 7.53 -7.45 5.96
N ALA A 22 6.87 -6.29 6.10
CA ALA A 22 5.53 -6.07 5.54
C ALA A 22 5.52 -6.17 4.01
N GLN A 23 6.46 -5.51 3.32
CA GLN A 23 6.52 -5.61 1.85
C GLN A 23 6.90 -7.00 1.39
N ILE A 24 7.82 -7.69 2.09
CA ILE A 24 8.18 -9.08 1.77
C ILE A 24 6.95 -10.00 1.89
N TYR A 25 6.17 -9.84 2.96
CA TYR A 25 4.93 -10.59 3.17
C TYR A 25 3.91 -10.34 2.04
N PHE A 26 3.65 -9.08 1.72
CA PHE A 26 2.74 -8.72 0.63
C PHE A 26 3.21 -9.23 -0.72
N ILE A 27 4.50 -9.18 -1.03
CA ILE A 27 5.05 -9.76 -2.25
C ILE A 27 4.80 -11.27 -2.31
N GLY A 28 4.94 -11.97 -1.19
CA GLY A 28 4.59 -13.39 -1.08
C GLY A 28 3.11 -13.65 -1.42
N LEU A 29 2.21 -12.84 -0.86
CA LEU A 29 0.78 -12.94 -1.16
C LEU A 29 0.47 -12.61 -2.62
N MET A 30 1.07 -11.56 -3.18
CA MET A 30 0.87 -11.15 -4.58
C MET A 30 1.23 -12.26 -5.56
N LYS A 31 2.34 -12.97 -5.30
CA LYS A 31 2.79 -14.11 -6.12
C LYS A 31 1.76 -15.23 -6.17
N LEU A 32 1.09 -15.50 -5.07
CA LEU A 32 0.03 -16.52 -4.99
C LEU A 32 -1.29 -15.98 -5.56
N ALA A 33 -1.64 -14.73 -5.26
CA ALA A 33 -2.90 -14.14 -5.66
C ALA A 33 -3.02 -13.91 -7.17
N ARG A 34 -1.93 -13.55 -7.86
CA ARG A 34 -1.94 -13.25 -9.30
C ARG A 34 -2.40 -14.41 -10.20
N GLU A 35 -2.34 -15.64 -9.71
CA GLU A 35 -2.89 -16.81 -10.42
C GLU A 35 -4.38 -16.66 -10.67
N ARG A 36 -5.11 -16.07 -9.71
CA ARG A 36 -6.58 -16.01 -9.67
C ARG A 36 -7.14 -14.58 -9.76
N TYR A 37 -6.35 -13.59 -9.39
CA TYR A 37 -6.75 -12.20 -9.25
C TYR A 37 -5.91 -11.29 -10.15
N ASP A 38 -6.46 -10.12 -10.50
CA ASP A 38 -5.65 -9.02 -11.02
C ASP A 38 -5.02 -8.29 -9.83
N VAL A 39 -3.69 -8.22 -9.77
CA VAL A 39 -2.97 -7.79 -8.57
C VAL A 39 -2.29 -6.47 -8.84
N ARG A 40 -2.51 -5.49 -7.95
CA ARG A 40 -1.86 -4.18 -8.01
C ARG A 40 -1.32 -3.79 -6.64
N ALA A 41 -0.24 -3.03 -6.64
CA ALA A 41 0.29 -2.40 -5.44
C ALA A 41 0.06 -0.88 -5.48
N LEU A 42 -0.31 -0.30 -4.33
CA LEU A 42 -0.39 1.14 -4.11
C LEU A 42 0.57 1.50 -2.98
N MET A 43 1.59 2.30 -3.29
CA MET A 43 2.69 2.59 -2.35
C MET A 43 3.09 4.07 -2.41
N PRO A 44 3.76 4.61 -1.38
CA PRO A 44 4.19 6.00 -1.40
C PRO A 44 5.21 6.28 -2.50
N GLU A 45 5.18 7.49 -3.04
CA GLU A 45 6.29 8.04 -3.82
C GLU A 45 7.57 8.07 -2.99
N GLY A 46 8.70 7.69 -3.60
CA GLY A 46 9.98 7.52 -2.89
C GLY A 46 10.15 6.17 -2.20
N SER A 47 9.26 5.20 -2.46
CA SER A 47 9.47 3.80 -2.07
C SER A 47 10.86 3.31 -2.49
N ALA A 48 11.53 2.55 -1.62
CA ALA A 48 12.93 2.12 -1.83
C ALA A 48 13.15 1.47 -3.22
N GLU A 49 14.23 1.83 -3.92
CA GLU A 49 14.50 1.32 -5.28
C GLU A 49 14.48 -0.21 -5.38
N ARG A 50 15.02 -0.89 -4.35
CA ARG A 50 15.00 -2.36 -4.28
C ARG A 50 13.59 -2.94 -4.33
N LEU A 51 12.61 -2.30 -3.68
CA LEU A 51 11.19 -2.69 -3.76
C LEU A 51 10.68 -2.55 -5.19
N LEU A 52 10.97 -1.41 -5.83
CA LEU A 52 10.55 -1.13 -7.20
C LEU A 52 11.14 -2.13 -8.19
N ASP A 53 12.41 -2.50 -8.02
CA ASP A 53 13.06 -3.54 -8.82
C ASP A 53 12.38 -4.90 -8.68
N TYR A 54 12.03 -5.29 -7.44
CA TYR A 54 11.28 -6.51 -7.20
C TYR A 54 9.90 -6.47 -7.85
N MET A 55 9.18 -5.36 -7.77
CA MET A 55 7.86 -5.24 -8.39
C MET A 55 7.92 -5.32 -9.91
N ARG A 56 8.94 -4.68 -10.52
CA ARG A 56 9.20 -4.80 -11.95
C ARG A 56 9.55 -6.23 -12.36
N ALA A 57 10.40 -6.90 -11.60
CA ALA A 57 10.75 -8.30 -11.85
C ALA A 57 9.55 -9.25 -11.73
N LEU A 58 8.57 -8.89 -10.90
CA LEU A 58 7.33 -9.64 -10.74
C LEU A 58 6.24 -9.21 -11.72
N ASP A 59 6.46 -8.20 -12.55
CA ASP A 59 5.44 -7.64 -13.44
C ASP A 59 4.14 -7.29 -12.69
N VAL A 60 4.29 -6.69 -11.51
CA VAL A 60 3.17 -6.22 -10.69
C VAL A 60 3.00 -4.71 -10.93
N PRO A 61 1.84 -4.26 -11.45
CA PRO A 61 1.55 -2.85 -11.61
C PRO A 61 1.62 -2.11 -10.26
N CYS A 62 2.31 -0.97 -10.26
CA CYS A 62 2.47 -0.11 -9.08
C CYS A 62 1.82 1.25 -9.34
N GLU A 63 0.97 1.67 -8.41
CA GLU A 63 0.44 3.02 -8.30
C GLU A 63 1.12 3.73 -7.13
N PHE A 64 1.31 5.04 -7.28
CA PHE A 64 1.98 5.86 -6.28
C PHE A 64 1.08 6.94 -5.68
N PHE A 65 1.36 7.32 -4.43
CA PHE A 65 0.71 8.45 -3.76
C PHE A 65 1.73 9.30 -2.98
N GLU A 66 1.50 10.61 -2.95
CA GLU A 66 2.40 11.62 -2.33
C GLU A 66 2.31 11.68 -0.78
N ALA A 67 1.93 10.60 -0.09
CA ALA A 67 1.87 10.57 1.38
C ALA A 67 2.61 9.36 1.93
N HIS A 68 3.43 9.54 2.96
CA HIS A 68 4.13 8.45 3.64
C HIS A 68 4.18 8.66 5.16
N VAL A 69 4.23 7.56 5.90
CA VAL A 69 4.41 7.58 7.36
C VAL A 69 5.89 7.80 7.67
N ASP A 70 6.19 8.84 8.44
CA ASP A 70 7.54 9.13 8.93
C ASP A 70 7.84 8.29 10.18
N MET A 71 8.72 7.29 10.04
CA MET A 71 9.12 6.37 11.11
C MET A 71 10.23 6.93 12.03
N SER A 72 10.78 8.13 11.73
CA SER A 72 11.94 8.71 12.45
C SER A 72 11.67 8.94 13.94
N PRO A 73 12.50 8.46 14.89
CA PRO A 73 12.22 8.46 16.33
C PRO A 73 11.93 9.87 16.87
N ALA A 74 10.69 10.09 17.34
CA ALA A 74 10.27 11.35 17.92
C ALA A 74 10.85 11.50 19.33
N ARG A 75 11.69 12.52 19.54
CA ARG A 75 12.26 12.87 20.85
C ARG A 75 11.36 13.81 21.66
N SER A 76 10.31 14.38 21.06
CA SER A 76 9.49 15.41 21.73
C SER A 76 7.96 15.28 21.52
N LEU A 77 7.18 15.83 22.48
CA LEU A 77 5.70 15.79 22.50
C LEU A 77 5.05 16.41 21.25
N LYS A 78 5.62 17.48 20.70
CA LYS A 78 5.17 18.09 19.44
C LYS A 78 5.35 17.13 18.25
N GLU A 79 6.41 16.33 18.24
CA GLU A 79 6.66 15.33 17.21
C GLU A 79 5.70 14.14 17.32
N LYS A 80 5.31 13.75 18.54
CA LYS A 80 4.26 12.73 18.76
C LYS A 80 2.91 13.18 18.20
N LEU A 81 2.54 14.45 18.40
CA LEU A 81 1.31 14.99 17.84
C LEU A 81 1.40 15.08 16.30
N ARG A 82 2.49 15.64 15.76
CA ARG A 82 2.74 15.71 14.32
C ARG A 82 2.70 14.35 13.63
N ARG A 83 3.20 13.29 14.27
CA ARG A 83 3.09 11.90 13.79
C ARG A 83 1.65 11.42 13.67
N ARG A 84 0.82 11.68 14.69
CA ARG A 84 -0.62 11.33 14.64
C ARG A 84 -1.35 12.08 13.53
N TRP A 85 -1.04 13.36 13.35
CA TRP A 85 -1.61 14.18 12.26
C TRP A 85 -1.17 13.68 10.88
N ARG A 86 0.12 13.36 10.68
CA ARG A 86 0.60 12.77 9.42
C ARG A 86 0.00 11.39 9.14
N LYS A 87 -0.17 10.55 10.17
CA LYS A 87 -0.87 9.27 10.04
C LYS A 87 -2.31 9.48 9.57
N ALA A 88 -3.05 10.37 10.23
CA ALA A 88 -4.41 10.72 9.84
C ALA A 88 -4.49 11.31 8.42
N GLN A 89 -3.54 12.17 8.03
CA GLN A 89 -3.45 12.69 6.66
C GLN A 89 -3.19 11.58 5.64
N THR A 90 -2.30 10.64 5.96
CA THR A 90 -1.97 9.51 5.06
C THR A 90 -3.17 8.57 4.90
N GLU A 91 -3.85 8.26 5.99
CA GLU A 91 -5.11 7.50 5.97
C GLU A 91 -6.18 8.23 5.15
N LEU A 92 -6.33 9.54 5.32
CA LEU A 92 -7.25 10.36 4.51
C LEU A 92 -6.91 10.35 3.03
N VAL A 93 -5.63 10.43 2.66
CA VAL A 93 -5.18 10.34 1.26
C VAL A 93 -5.48 8.96 0.68
N ILE A 94 -5.21 7.89 1.42
CA ILE A 94 -5.51 6.51 1.00
C ILE A 94 -7.02 6.32 0.85
N ILE A 95 -7.83 6.74 1.83
CA ILE A 95 -9.29 6.65 1.78
C ILE A 95 -9.84 7.44 0.60
N ARG A 96 -9.32 8.65 0.35
CA ARG A 96 -9.74 9.48 -0.78
C ARG A 96 -9.35 8.85 -2.12
N TYR A 97 -8.15 8.27 -2.21
CA TYR A 97 -7.70 7.53 -3.39
C TYR A 97 -8.59 6.31 -3.68
N LEU A 98 -8.92 5.56 -2.63
CA LEU A 98 -9.78 4.38 -2.71
C LEU A 98 -11.23 4.72 -3.05
N GLY A 99 -11.79 5.76 -2.43
CA GLY A 99 -13.15 6.22 -2.64
C GLY A 99 -13.37 6.76 -4.06
N TRP A 100 -12.37 7.39 -4.66
CA TRP A 100 -12.47 7.92 -6.03
C TRP A 100 -12.32 6.87 -7.14
N ARG A 101 -11.53 5.80 -6.95
CA ARG A 101 -11.24 4.85 -8.05
C ARG A 101 -11.90 3.48 -7.95
N ARG A 102 -12.31 2.99 -6.77
CA ARG A 102 -12.52 1.53 -6.57
C ARG A 102 -13.75 1.09 -5.77
N ALA A 103 -14.72 1.96 -5.54
CA ALA A 103 -15.81 1.81 -4.57
C ALA A 103 -16.82 0.64 -4.74
N GLY A 104 -16.46 -0.51 -5.32
CA GLY A 104 -17.36 -1.68 -5.26
C GLY A 104 -16.88 -3.02 -5.80
N ARG A 105 -15.65 -3.16 -6.32
CA ARG A 105 -15.22 -4.43 -6.96
C ARG A 105 -13.81 -4.92 -6.61
N ALA A 106 -12.96 -4.10 -6.00
CA ALA A 106 -11.60 -4.49 -5.65
C ALA A 106 -11.51 -4.94 -4.18
N LEU A 107 -10.82 -6.06 -3.92
CA LEU A 107 -10.48 -6.50 -2.57
C LEU A 107 -9.25 -5.70 -2.10
N LEU A 108 -9.36 -5.05 -0.96
CA LEU A 108 -8.32 -4.18 -0.42
C LEU A 108 -7.57 -4.90 0.69
N HIS A 109 -6.25 -5.03 0.55
CA HIS A 109 -5.38 -5.53 1.59
C HIS A 109 -4.45 -4.40 2.02
N VAL A 110 -4.77 -3.76 3.15
CA VAL A 110 -4.05 -2.58 3.62
C VAL A 110 -3.28 -2.91 4.88
N ASP A 111 -1.97 -2.65 4.87
CA ASP A 111 -1.14 -2.68 6.07
C ASP A 111 -0.84 -1.25 6.51
N PHE A 112 -1.45 -0.82 7.62
CA PHE A 112 -1.17 0.44 8.29
C PHE A 112 -0.05 0.31 9.35
N GLY A 113 0.77 -0.74 9.20
CA GLY A 113 1.97 -1.07 9.98
C GLY A 113 1.72 -1.26 11.46
N PRO A 114 2.78 -1.56 12.23
CA PRO A 114 2.63 -1.94 13.62
C PRO A 114 2.08 -0.76 14.40
N TRP A 115 0.91 -1.01 15.01
CA TRP A 115 0.33 -0.20 16.07
C TRP A 115 1.39 -0.08 17.17
N SER A 116 2.18 1.00 17.16
CA SER A 116 3.03 1.30 18.31
C SER A 116 2.10 1.57 19.49
N SER A 117 2.01 0.61 20.40
CA SER A 117 1.49 0.83 21.75
C SER A 117 2.29 1.94 22.45
#